data_AF-A0A498LEI9-F1
#
_entry.id   AF-A0A498LEI9-F1
#
_cell.length_a   1.000
_cell.length_b   1.000
_cell.length_c   1.000
_cell.angle_alpha   90.00
_cell.angle_beta   90.00
_cell.angle_gamma   90.00
#
_symmetry.space_group_name_H-M   'P 1'
#
loop_
_entity.id
_entity.type
_entity.pdbx_description
1 polymer ?
#
loop_
_entity_poly.entity_id
_entity_poly.type
_entity_poly.pdbx_seq_one_letter_code
_entity_poly.pdbx_strand_id
1 'polypeptide(L)'
;MPVNFYHDTFAQLLHWAFFIPYVLYLLTCGIPLFVLETSLGQYTSQGGITCWRKICPLFEGMGYASQMIIVYGSVTYIIIIAWAFLYLFSAFSAELPWASCNNLWNTGACTVLSGKNSTSQWTSPLNASSSVMEFWHHRVLRLSSGIDHLGTAVYFTATFPYVMLLILLLRGVTLPGAINGIHYYMYPDLARLADPQVWMDAGTQIFYSYAICLGYLSSLGSYNQYNNNCYR
;
A
#
# COMPACT_ATOMS: atom_id res chain seq x y z
N MET A 1 -14.34 -1.50 -12.25
CA MET A 1 -13.48 -2.70 -12.06
C MET A 1 -14.00 -3.42 -10.84
N PRO A 2 -14.35 -4.71 -10.92
CA PRO A 2 -15.21 -5.34 -9.93
C PRO A 2 -14.41 -5.67 -8.65
N VAL A 3 -15.08 -5.42 -7.51
CA VAL A 3 -14.60 -5.58 -6.13
C VAL A 3 -14.14 -7.01 -5.79
N ASN A 4 -14.54 -8.00 -6.59
CA ASN A 4 -14.17 -9.41 -6.41
C ASN A 4 -12.67 -9.69 -6.60
N PHE A 5 -11.93 -8.86 -7.35
CA PHE A 5 -10.50 -9.08 -7.53
C PHE A 5 -9.68 -8.78 -6.26
N TYR A 6 -10.14 -7.85 -5.41
CA TYR A 6 -9.47 -7.50 -4.16
C TYR A 6 -9.72 -8.51 -3.04
N HIS A 7 -10.84 -9.23 -3.08
CA HIS A 7 -11.19 -10.19 -2.04
C HIS A 7 -10.30 -11.46 -2.10
N ASP A 8 -9.93 -11.89 -3.31
CA ASP A 8 -9.08 -13.07 -3.52
C ASP A 8 -7.59 -12.76 -3.33
N THR A 9 -7.10 -11.62 -3.83
CA THR A 9 -5.68 -11.20 -3.65
C THR A 9 -5.34 -10.87 -2.20
N PHE A 10 -6.25 -10.27 -1.44
CA PHE A 10 -6.00 -9.98 -0.03
C PHE A 10 -6.05 -11.26 0.83
N ALA A 11 -6.91 -12.23 0.50
CA ALA A 11 -6.94 -13.53 1.19
C ALA A 11 -5.68 -14.39 0.90
N GLN A 12 -5.04 -14.21 -0.26
CA GLN A 12 -3.80 -14.91 -0.62
C GLN A 12 -2.58 -14.44 0.21
N LEU A 13 -2.55 -13.16 0.59
CA LEU A 13 -1.44 -12.53 1.34
C LEU A 13 -1.45 -12.78 2.85
N LEU A 14 -2.57 -13.28 3.40
CA LEU A 14 -2.82 -13.36 4.84
C LEU A 14 -2.51 -14.71 5.48
N HIS A 15 -1.88 -15.65 4.77
CA HIS A 15 -1.51 -16.95 5.32
C HIS A 15 -0.01 -17.02 5.57
N TRP A 16 0.41 -17.64 6.68
CA TRP A 16 1.84 -17.72 7.06
C TRP A 16 2.71 -18.42 6.03
N ALA A 17 2.10 -19.24 5.17
CA ALA A 17 2.77 -19.86 4.04
C ALA A 17 3.34 -18.83 3.03
N PHE A 18 2.76 -17.62 2.90
CA PHE A 18 3.25 -16.55 2.03
C PHE A 18 4.65 -16.05 2.43
N PHE A 19 5.03 -16.17 3.70
CA PHE A 19 6.33 -15.71 4.18
C PHE A 19 7.49 -16.50 3.60
N ILE A 20 7.29 -17.77 3.26
CA ILE A 20 8.32 -18.64 2.69
C ILE A 20 8.79 -18.14 1.31
N PRO A 21 7.92 -18.01 0.28
CA PRO A 21 8.33 -17.47 -1.01
C PRO A 21 8.78 -16.01 -0.90
N TYR A 22 8.19 -15.21 0.00
CA TYR A 22 8.61 -13.82 0.23
C TYR A 22 10.08 -13.74 0.70
N VAL A 23 10.47 -14.49 1.74
CA VAL A 23 11.86 -14.50 2.23
C VAL A 23 12.82 -15.06 1.19
N LEU A 24 12.41 -16.09 0.45
CA LEU A 24 13.23 -16.64 -0.64
C LEU A 24 13.51 -15.56 -1.69
N TYR A 25 12.47 -14.92 -2.24
CA TYR A 25 12.64 -13.84 -3.23
C TYR A 25 13.41 -12.64 -2.67
N LEU A 26 13.19 -12.29 -1.40
CA LEU A 26 13.95 -11.22 -0.74
C LEU A 26 15.46 -11.53 -0.76
N LEU A 27 15.85 -12.75 -0.40
CA LEU A 27 17.26 -13.13 -0.33
C LEU A 27 17.89 -13.37 -1.72
N THR A 28 17.16 -14.00 -2.65
CA THR A 28 17.73 -14.38 -3.96
C THR A 28 17.65 -13.26 -5.00
N CYS A 29 16.67 -12.36 -4.90
CA CYS A 29 16.41 -11.32 -5.91
C CYS A 29 16.34 -9.92 -5.30
N GLY A 30 15.58 -9.72 -4.22
CA GLY A 30 15.33 -8.41 -3.62
C GLY A 30 16.61 -7.71 -3.16
N ILE A 31 17.32 -8.30 -2.20
CA ILE A 31 18.57 -7.75 -1.65
C ILE A 31 19.65 -7.61 -2.73
N PRO A 32 19.94 -8.64 -3.56
CA PRO A 32 20.92 -8.50 -4.62
C PRO A 32 20.62 -7.36 -5.60
N LEU A 33 19.38 -7.22 -6.05
CA LEU A 33 19.00 -6.14 -6.98
C LEU A 33 18.99 -4.77 -6.32
N PHE A 34 18.57 -4.68 -5.06
CA PHE A 34 18.62 -3.44 -4.29
C PHE A 34 20.06 -2.91 -4.17
N VAL A 35 20.99 -3.80 -3.81
CA VAL A 35 22.42 -3.46 -3.68
C VAL A 35 23.02 -3.14 -5.06
N LEU A 36 22.68 -3.93 -6.09
CA LEU A 36 23.12 -3.68 -7.46
C LEU A 36 22.71 -2.28 -7.92
N GLU A 37 21.43 -1.91 -7.78
CA GLU A 37 20.93 -0.63 -8.26
C GLU A 37 21.52 0.54 -7.49
N THR A 38 21.66 0.42 -6.16
CA THR A 38 22.28 1.45 -5.32
C THR A 38 23.74 1.66 -5.66
N SER A 39 24.51 0.57 -5.79
CA SER A 39 25.94 0.63 -6.14
C SER A 39 26.16 1.14 -7.57
N LEU A 40 25.27 0.81 -8.50
CA LEU A 40 25.28 1.32 -9.87
C LEU A 40 25.09 2.85 -9.91
N GLY A 41 24.13 3.35 -9.12
CA GLY A 41 23.90 4.76 -8.92
C GLY A 41 25.14 5.48 -8.39
N GLN A 42 25.72 4.94 -7.31
CA GLN A 42 26.93 5.49 -6.67
C GLN A 42 28.13 5.48 -7.62
N TYR A 43 28.34 4.40 -8.37
CA TYR A 43 29.45 4.26 -9.32
C TYR A 43 29.34 5.23 -10.49
N THR A 44 28.15 5.43 -11.04
CA THR A 44 27.95 6.32 -12.19
C THR A 44 27.85 7.79 -11.77
N SER A 45 27.41 8.06 -10.53
CA SER A 45 27.05 9.37 -10.00
C SER A 45 26.12 10.13 -10.94
N GLN A 46 25.13 9.41 -11.48
CA GLN A 46 24.11 9.93 -12.40
C GLN A 46 22.73 9.43 -12.01
N GLY A 47 21.68 10.17 -12.38
CA GLY A 47 20.29 9.73 -12.20
C GLY A 47 19.90 8.57 -13.13
N GLY A 48 18.70 8.02 -12.93
CA GLY A 48 18.23 6.79 -13.58
C GLY A 48 18.39 6.71 -15.10
N ILE A 49 18.13 7.80 -15.85
CA ILE A 49 18.29 7.80 -17.32
C ILE A 49 19.77 7.80 -17.73
N THR A 50 20.52 8.77 -17.22
CA THR A 50 21.93 8.99 -17.63
C THR A 50 22.85 7.87 -17.12
N CYS A 51 22.46 7.18 -16.05
CA CYS A 51 23.08 5.94 -15.57
C CYS A 51 23.15 4.89 -16.69
N TRP A 52 22.01 4.53 -17.30
CA TRP A 52 21.95 3.56 -18.41
C TRP A 52 22.77 4.01 -19.61
N ARG A 53 22.74 5.29 -19.96
CA ARG A 53 23.55 5.85 -21.06
C ARG A 53 25.06 5.67 -20.83
N LYS A 54 25.55 5.77 -19.60
CA LYS A 54 26.97 5.57 -19.26
C LYS A 54 27.39 4.09 -19.27
N ILE A 55 26.51 3.18 -18.89
CA ILE A 55 26.82 1.74 -18.79
C ILE A 55 26.69 1.06 -20.15
N CYS A 56 25.53 1.22 -20.78
CA CYS A 56 25.24 0.64 -22.08
C CYS A 56 24.25 1.56 -22.83
N PRO A 57 24.74 2.42 -23.74
CA PRO A 57 23.89 3.34 -24.50
C PRO A 57 22.73 2.66 -25.24
N LEU A 58 22.90 1.40 -25.65
CA LEU A 58 21.83 0.61 -26.28
C LEU A 58 20.59 0.48 -25.39
N PHE A 59 20.78 0.47 -24.07
CA PHE A 59 19.71 0.32 -23.08
C PHE A 59 19.24 1.64 -22.46
N GLU A 60 19.58 2.78 -23.06
CA GLU A 60 19.11 4.11 -22.60
C GLU A 60 17.58 4.19 -22.50
N GLY A 61 16.85 3.48 -23.38
CA GLY A 61 15.39 3.39 -23.36
C GLY A 61 14.82 2.82 -22.04
N MET A 62 15.56 1.98 -21.31
CA MET A 62 15.11 1.47 -20.01
C MET A 62 14.93 2.58 -18.97
N GLY A 63 15.81 3.59 -18.99
CA GLY A 63 15.69 4.74 -18.11
C GLY A 63 14.46 5.60 -18.41
N TYR A 64 14.15 5.82 -19.70
CA TYR A 64 12.94 6.56 -20.09
C TYR A 64 11.66 5.79 -19.74
N ALA A 65 11.66 4.46 -19.95
CA ALA A 65 10.53 3.61 -19.57
C ALA A 65 10.26 3.64 -18.06
N SER A 66 11.31 3.55 -17.24
CA SER A 66 11.16 3.60 -15.78
C SER A 66 10.63 4.95 -15.29
N GLN A 67 11.08 6.06 -15.89
CA GLN A 67 10.57 7.39 -15.56
C GLN A 67 9.10 7.57 -15.94
N MET A 68 8.67 7.03 -17.09
CA MET A 68 7.26 7.06 -17.47
C MET A 68 6.39 6.31 -16.45
N ILE A 69 6.82 5.13 -15.99
CA ILE A 69 6.13 4.36 -14.94
C ILE A 69 6.02 5.18 -13.65
N ILE A 70 7.11 5.84 -13.24
CA ILE A 70 7.14 6.69 -12.04
C ILE A 70 6.16 7.86 -12.16
N VAL A 71 6.07 8.51 -13.32
CA VAL A 71 5.14 9.64 -13.52
C VAL A 71 3.70 9.17 -13.36
N TYR A 72 3.31 8.06 -13.99
CA TYR A 72 1.97 7.51 -13.81
C TYR A 72 1.70 7.09 -12.35
N GLY A 73 2.66 6.42 -11.71
CA GLY A 73 2.58 6.05 -10.30
C GLY A 73 2.39 7.27 -9.40
N SER A 74 3.17 8.33 -9.61
CA SER A 74 3.13 9.56 -8.83
C SER A 74 1.76 10.24 -8.89
N VAL A 75 1.13 10.30 -10.07
CA VAL A 75 -0.22 10.86 -10.23
C VAL A 75 -1.23 10.07 -9.41
N THR A 76 -1.21 8.74 -9.49
CA THR A 76 -2.13 7.89 -8.71
C THR A 76 -1.88 8.00 -7.21
N TYR A 77 -0.62 8.16 -6.80
CA TYR A 77 -0.24 8.24 -5.39
C TYR A 77 -0.67 9.58 -4.75
N ILE A 78 -0.51 10.70 -5.47
CA ILE A 78 -1.01 12.02 -5.04
C ILE A 78 -2.52 11.97 -4.80
N ILE A 79 -3.26 11.29 -5.69
CA ILE A 79 -4.69 11.08 -5.52
C ILE A 79 -4.94 10.37 -4.18
N ILE A 80 -4.34 9.19 -3.94
CA ILE A 80 -4.49 8.40 -2.68
C ILE A 80 -4.20 9.25 -1.43
N ILE A 81 -3.11 10.02 -1.45
CA ILE A 81 -2.77 10.92 -0.33
C ILE A 81 -3.86 11.97 -0.11
N ALA A 82 -4.43 12.54 -1.16
CA ALA A 82 -5.51 13.51 -1.04
C ALA A 82 -6.76 12.90 -0.36
N TRP A 83 -7.13 11.65 -0.69
CA TRP A 83 -8.20 10.93 0.02
C TRP A 83 -7.86 10.79 1.50
N ALA A 84 -6.64 10.32 1.82
CA ALA A 84 -6.22 10.13 3.20
C ALA A 84 -6.28 11.44 4.01
N PHE A 85 -5.85 12.57 3.45
CA PHE A 85 -5.98 13.88 4.09
C PHE A 85 -7.43 14.30 4.29
N LEU A 86 -8.31 14.05 3.32
CA LEU A 86 -9.73 14.37 3.47
C LEU A 86 -10.39 13.54 4.58
N TYR A 87 -10.06 12.25 4.69
CA TYR A 87 -10.49 11.39 5.79
C TYR A 87 -9.93 11.86 7.14
N LEU A 88 -8.67 12.29 7.17
CA LEU A 88 -8.05 12.83 8.39
C LEU A 88 -8.80 14.07 8.90
N PHE A 89 -9.08 15.05 8.03
CA PHE A 89 -9.78 16.26 8.46
C PHE A 89 -11.24 16.00 8.84
N SER A 90 -11.91 15.09 8.15
CA SER A 90 -13.29 14.71 8.50
C SER A 90 -13.38 13.92 9.81
N ALA A 91 -12.29 13.31 10.27
CA ALA A 91 -12.20 12.65 11.58
C ALA A 91 -12.19 13.61 12.78
N PHE A 92 -11.94 14.92 12.58
CA PHE A 92 -12.01 15.93 13.67
C PHE A 92 -13.44 16.37 14.02
N SER A 93 -14.46 15.66 13.53
CA SER A 93 -15.86 15.91 13.87
C SER A 93 -16.27 15.13 15.11
N ALA A 94 -17.19 15.68 15.92
CA ALA A 94 -17.66 15.05 17.16
C ALA A 94 -18.33 13.68 16.92
N GLU A 95 -19.03 13.53 15.80
CA GLU A 95 -19.49 12.25 15.29
C GLU A 95 -18.81 11.97 13.94
N LEU A 96 -18.29 10.76 13.77
CA LEU A 96 -17.61 10.38 12.53
C LEU A 96 -18.64 10.29 11.39
N PRO A 97 -18.41 10.94 10.24
CA PRO A 97 -19.39 10.98 9.14
C PRO A 97 -19.77 9.60 8.56
N TRP A 98 -18.89 8.61 8.71
CA TRP A 98 -19.10 7.23 8.24
C TRP A 98 -19.60 6.27 9.33
N ALA A 99 -19.85 6.76 10.55
CA ALA A 99 -20.36 5.93 11.65
C ALA A 99 -21.88 5.74 11.61
N SER A 100 -22.63 6.60 10.90
CA SER A 100 -24.10 6.58 10.89
C SER A 100 -24.69 6.54 9.47
N CYS A 101 -25.85 5.88 9.35
CA CYS A 101 -26.64 5.88 8.11
C CYS A 101 -27.58 7.11 7.99
N ASN A 102 -27.57 8.05 8.95
CA ASN A 102 -28.46 9.21 8.95
C ASN A 102 -27.82 10.46 8.31
N ASN A 103 -27.34 10.32 7.07
CA ASN A 103 -26.69 11.42 6.34
C ASN A 103 -27.37 11.65 4.99
N LEU A 104 -27.28 12.88 4.49
CA LEU A 104 -27.90 13.32 3.22
C LEU A 104 -27.42 12.55 1.98
N TRP A 105 -26.26 11.91 2.06
CA TRP A 105 -25.66 11.14 0.96
C TRP A 105 -25.94 9.63 1.03
N ASN A 106 -26.63 9.17 2.07
CA ASN A 106 -26.91 7.76 2.25
C ASN A 106 -28.17 7.33 1.49
N THR A 107 -28.17 6.10 1.02
CA THR A 107 -29.33 5.48 0.38
C THR A 107 -30.19 4.73 1.39
N GLY A 108 -31.43 4.40 1.01
CA GLY A 108 -32.33 3.59 1.84
C GLY A 108 -31.85 2.15 2.11
N ALA A 109 -30.77 1.71 1.45
CA ALA A 109 -30.15 0.40 1.63
C ALA A 109 -28.98 0.39 2.64
N CYS A 110 -28.64 1.54 3.24
CA CYS A 110 -27.52 1.65 4.18
C CYS A 110 -27.79 0.87 5.48
N THR A 111 -26.83 0.04 5.88
CA THR A 111 -26.89 -0.70 7.15
C THR A 111 -25.61 -0.45 7.98
N VAL A 112 -25.78 -0.34 9.30
CA VAL A 112 -24.66 -0.19 10.25
C VAL A 112 -24.31 -1.56 10.83
N LEU A 113 -23.03 -1.94 10.80
CA LEU A 113 -22.53 -3.17 11.43
C LEU A 113 -22.60 -3.04 12.97
N SER A 114 -23.76 -3.33 13.54
CA SER A 114 -23.97 -3.26 14.99
C SER A 114 -23.75 -4.63 15.63
N GLY A 115 -22.69 -4.77 16.41
CA GLY A 115 -22.42 -5.95 17.23
C GLY A 115 -23.37 -6.04 18.43
N LYS A 116 -24.66 -6.34 18.20
CA LYS A 116 -25.61 -6.69 19.26
C LYS A 116 -26.23 -8.05 19.02
N ASN A 117 -26.10 -8.92 20.02
CA ASN A 117 -26.75 -10.22 20.09
C ASN A 117 -28.28 -10.10 20.02
N SER A 118 -28.84 -10.86 19.07
CA SER A 118 -30.14 -11.54 19.11
C SER A 118 -31.46 -10.81 18.77
N THR A 119 -32.19 -11.50 17.89
CA THR A 119 -33.64 -11.52 17.64
C THR A 119 -34.29 -10.27 17.03
N SER A 120 -33.98 -10.00 15.78
CA SER A 120 -35.05 -9.66 14.82
C SER A 120 -34.63 -10.16 13.44
N GLN A 121 -35.55 -10.88 12.80
CA GLN A 121 -35.42 -11.45 11.48
C GLN A 121 -35.41 -10.32 10.45
N TRP A 122 -34.27 -9.62 10.32
CA TRP A 122 -34.03 -8.67 9.25
C TRP A 122 -33.44 -9.44 8.08
N THR A 123 -34.24 -9.67 7.05
CA THR A 123 -33.72 -9.96 5.71
C THR A 123 -32.88 -8.76 5.29
N SER A 124 -31.57 -8.85 5.45
CA SER A 124 -30.63 -7.93 4.82
C SER A 124 -30.91 -7.97 3.31
N PRO A 125 -31.23 -6.83 2.67
CA PRO A 125 -31.39 -6.82 1.23
C PRO A 125 -30.09 -7.30 0.59
N LEU A 126 -30.18 -8.16 -0.43
CA LEU A 126 -29.03 -8.76 -1.13
C LEU A 126 -28.04 -7.73 -1.73
N ASN A 127 -28.37 -6.44 -1.70
CA ASN A 127 -27.58 -5.30 -2.17
C ASN A 127 -27.39 -4.25 -1.05
N ALA A 128 -26.97 -4.63 0.16
CA ALA A 128 -26.72 -3.68 1.25
C ALA A 128 -25.27 -3.16 1.21
N SER A 129 -25.09 -1.84 1.07
CA SER A 129 -23.81 -1.15 1.21
C SER A 129 -23.59 -0.69 2.66
N SER A 130 -22.35 -0.81 3.16
CA SER A 130 -22.00 -0.28 4.49
C SER A 130 -21.87 1.24 4.47
N SER A 131 -22.12 1.89 5.61
CA SER A 131 -21.97 3.34 5.77
C SER A 131 -20.58 3.87 5.37
N VAL A 132 -19.54 3.06 5.54
CA VAL A 132 -18.16 3.36 5.13
C VAL A 132 -18.03 3.36 3.60
N MET A 133 -18.65 2.38 2.94
CA MET A 133 -18.65 2.29 1.48
C MET A 133 -19.47 3.41 0.85
N GLU A 134 -20.62 3.77 1.42
CA GLU A 134 -21.43 4.90 0.90
C GLU A 134 -20.74 6.25 1.10
N PHE A 135 -20.04 6.46 2.23
CA PHE A 135 -19.23 7.65 2.43
C PHE A 135 -18.12 7.73 1.35
N TRP A 136 -17.38 6.65 1.12
CA TRP A 136 -16.35 6.56 0.07
C TRP A 136 -16.93 6.86 -1.33
N HIS A 137 -18.05 6.24 -1.68
CA HIS A 137 -18.65 6.35 -3.02
C HIS A 137 -19.37 7.67 -3.31
N HIS A 138 -20.09 8.25 -2.35
CA HIS A 138 -21.01 9.36 -2.61
C HIS A 138 -20.52 10.73 -2.12
N ARG A 139 -19.62 10.75 -1.14
CA ARG A 139 -19.12 11.99 -0.53
C ARG A 139 -17.71 12.31 -0.96
N VAL A 140 -16.83 11.30 -0.92
CA VAL A 140 -15.41 11.47 -1.15
C VAL A 140 -15.15 11.50 -2.67
N LEU A 141 -15.71 10.55 -3.46
CA LEU A 141 -15.56 10.42 -4.93
C LEU A 141 -16.18 11.54 -5.79
N ARG A 142 -16.76 12.58 -5.19
CA ARG A 142 -17.32 13.74 -5.90
C ARG A 142 -16.23 14.48 -6.70
N LEU A 143 -16.33 14.44 -8.03
CA LEU A 143 -15.33 14.96 -8.98
C LEU A 143 -15.06 16.49 -8.92
N SER A 144 -13.74 16.81 -8.93
CA SER A 144 -13.01 18.08 -9.21
C SER A 144 -12.95 19.17 -8.11
N SER A 145 -11.93 20.04 -7.98
CA SER A 145 -10.67 20.30 -8.72
C SER A 145 -9.57 20.95 -7.85
N GLY A 146 -8.32 20.46 -7.92
CA GLY A 146 -7.07 21.21 -7.63
C GLY A 146 -6.31 20.87 -6.34
N ILE A 147 -4.98 20.75 -6.42
CA ILE A 147 -4.03 20.56 -5.30
C ILE A 147 -2.89 21.56 -5.50
N ASP A 148 -2.80 22.58 -4.64
CA ASP A 148 -1.65 23.48 -4.58
C ASP A 148 -1.13 23.61 -3.14
N HIS A 149 0.20 23.53 -3.03
CA HIS A 149 1.12 23.67 -1.89
C HIS A 149 1.64 22.37 -1.23
N LEU A 150 2.92 22.10 -1.48
CA LEU A 150 3.74 21.07 -0.81
C LEU A 150 4.83 21.75 0.03
N GLY A 151 4.89 21.43 1.32
CA GLY A 151 5.89 21.91 2.26
C GLY A 151 6.70 20.77 2.88
N THR A 152 7.96 21.04 3.20
CA THR A 152 8.97 20.08 3.67
C THR A 152 8.63 19.53 5.06
N ALA A 153 8.25 18.24 5.15
CA ALA A 153 8.01 17.55 6.42
C ALA A 153 8.52 16.09 6.41
N VAL A 154 9.75 15.86 5.96
CA VAL A 154 10.28 14.48 5.76
C VAL A 154 10.49 13.73 7.09
N TYR A 155 10.87 14.41 8.18
CA TYR A 155 11.12 13.74 9.47
C TYR A 155 9.83 13.40 10.24
N PHE A 156 8.84 14.29 10.21
CA PHE A 156 7.54 14.04 10.85
C PHE A 156 6.75 12.96 10.09
N THR A 157 6.72 13.02 8.76
CA THR A 157 6.00 12.04 7.93
C THR A 157 6.58 10.63 7.99
N ALA A 158 7.88 10.49 8.26
CA ALA A 158 8.50 9.17 8.42
C ALA A 158 8.25 8.57 9.82
N THR A 159 8.22 9.37 10.88
CA THR A 159 8.13 8.87 12.28
C THR A 159 6.70 8.72 12.77
N PHE A 160 5.80 9.62 12.36
CA PHE A 160 4.39 9.62 12.76
C PHE A 160 3.65 8.30 12.45
N PRO A 161 3.82 7.66 11.27
CA PRO A 161 3.19 6.38 10.98
C PRO A 161 3.58 5.28 11.97
N TYR A 162 4.83 5.21 12.43
CA TYR A 162 5.25 4.20 13.40
C TYR A 162 4.59 4.39 14.77
N VAL A 163 4.49 5.64 15.24
CA VAL A 163 3.79 5.96 16.49
C VAL A 163 2.31 5.60 16.38
N MET A 164 1.67 5.97 15.27
CA MET A 164 0.28 5.64 14.99
C MET A 164 0.06 4.12 14.92
N LEU A 165 0.91 3.38 14.21
CA LEU A 165 0.86 1.92 14.12
C LEU A 165 1.01 1.27 15.49
N LEU A 166 1.88 1.77 16.35
CA LEU A 166 2.03 1.25 17.71
C LEU A 166 0.76 1.45 18.54
N ILE A 167 0.16 2.65 18.49
CA ILE A 167 -1.10 2.94 19.19
C ILE A 167 -2.23 2.05 18.66
N LEU A 168 -2.34 1.89 17.33
CA LEU A 168 -3.34 1.04 16.69
C LEU A 168 -3.13 -0.44 17.01
N LEU A 169 -1.88 -0.90 17.08
CA LEU A 169 -1.55 -2.26 17.47
C LEU A 169 -2.00 -2.53 18.90
N LEU A 170 -1.58 -1.67 19.86
CA LEU A 170 -1.96 -1.78 21.26
C LEU A 170 -3.49 -1.76 21.42
N ARG A 171 -4.16 -0.83 20.74
CA ARG A 171 -5.62 -0.78 20.77
C ARG A 171 -6.22 -2.04 20.16
N GLY A 172 -5.77 -2.45 18.98
CA GLY A 172 -6.26 -3.61 18.24
C GLY A 172 -6.19 -4.90 19.04
N VAL A 173 -5.08 -5.18 19.73
CA VAL A 173 -4.95 -6.39 20.55
C VAL A 173 -5.81 -6.36 21.82
N THR A 174 -6.19 -5.17 22.31
CA THR A 174 -7.12 -5.03 23.45
C THR A 174 -8.59 -5.16 23.07
N LEU A 175 -8.94 -5.18 21.77
CA LEU A 175 -10.33 -5.32 21.35
C LEU A 175 -10.84 -6.76 21.54
N PRO A 176 -12.11 -6.95 21.96
CA PRO A 176 -12.70 -8.26 22.04
C PRO A 176 -12.75 -8.91 20.65
N GLY A 177 -12.32 -10.17 20.56
CA GLY A 177 -12.26 -10.90 19.28
C GLY A 177 -10.97 -10.69 18.47
N ALA A 178 -9.99 -9.92 18.97
CA ALA A 178 -8.70 -9.71 18.29
C ALA A 178 -7.98 -11.03 17.96
N ILE A 179 -8.07 -12.02 18.86
CA ILE A 179 -7.44 -13.33 18.67
C ILE A 179 -7.94 -14.07 17.42
N ASN A 180 -9.21 -13.88 17.02
CA ASN A 180 -9.76 -14.51 15.82
C ASN A 180 -9.12 -13.94 14.55
N GLY A 181 -8.91 -12.61 14.52
CA GLY A 181 -8.20 -11.95 13.42
C GLY A 181 -6.73 -12.36 13.36
N ILE A 182 -6.06 -12.46 14.51
CA ILE A 182 -4.69 -12.95 14.59
C ILE A 182 -4.61 -14.40 14.12
N HIS A 183 -5.52 -15.28 14.56
CA HIS A 183 -5.55 -16.67 14.12
C HIS A 183 -5.80 -16.79 12.62
N TYR A 184 -6.71 -15.98 12.06
CA TYR A 184 -6.95 -15.94 10.61
C TYR A 184 -5.68 -15.52 9.84
N TYR A 185 -5.00 -14.46 10.31
CA TYR A 185 -3.72 -14.05 9.75
C TYR A 185 -2.62 -15.11 9.96
N MET A 186 -2.69 -15.89 11.04
CA MET A 186 -1.69 -16.86 11.46
C MET A 186 -1.84 -18.26 10.88
N TYR A 187 -2.99 -18.57 10.27
CA TYR A 187 -3.32 -19.93 9.94
C TYR A 187 -2.40 -20.47 8.83
N PRO A 188 -1.63 -21.55 9.08
CA PRO A 188 -0.72 -22.09 8.08
C PRO A 188 -1.46 -23.04 7.13
N ASP A 189 -1.82 -22.56 5.94
CA ASP A 189 -2.25 -23.42 4.85
C ASP A 189 -1.11 -23.66 3.85
N LEU A 190 -0.39 -24.76 4.05
CA LEU A 190 0.74 -25.16 3.21
C LEU A 190 0.32 -25.61 1.81
N ALA A 191 -0.94 -25.99 1.58
CA ALA A 191 -1.41 -26.40 0.26
C ALA A 191 -1.35 -25.23 -0.74
N ARG A 192 -1.38 -23.99 -0.24
CA ARG A 192 -1.23 -22.76 -1.04
C ARG A 192 0.15 -22.63 -1.69
N LEU A 193 1.20 -23.26 -1.15
CA LEU A 193 2.53 -23.21 -1.76
C LEU A 193 2.61 -23.89 -3.13
N ALA A 194 1.67 -24.79 -3.42
CA ALA A 194 1.55 -25.41 -4.74
C ALA A 194 0.96 -24.47 -5.80
N ASP A 195 0.35 -23.35 -5.40
CA ASP A 195 -0.23 -22.37 -6.30
C ASP A 195 0.85 -21.38 -6.78
N PRO A 196 1.15 -21.31 -8.10
CA PRO A 196 2.12 -20.37 -8.64
C PRO A 196 1.77 -18.90 -8.42
N GLN A 197 0.49 -18.56 -8.22
CA GLN A 197 0.08 -17.17 -7.95
C GLN A 197 0.70 -16.64 -6.66
N VAL A 198 0.80 -17.48 -5.61
CA VAL A 198 1.41 -17.09 -4.33
C VAL A 198 2.87 -16.69 -4.51
N TRP A 199 3.59 -17.34 -5.42
CA TRP A 199 4.98 -17.02 -5.75
C TRP A 199 5.08 -15.74 -6.57
N MET A 200 4.18 -15.55 -7.54
CA MET A 200 4.14 -14.32 -8.33
C MET A 200 3.81 -13.10 -7.47
N ASP A 201 2.85 -13.23 -6.55
CA ASP A 201 2.48 -12.17 -5.61
C ASP A 201 3.63 -11.85 -4.65
N ALA A 202 4.32 -12.86 -4.12
CA ALA A 202 5.48 -12.67 -3.25
C ALA A 202 6.61 -11.93 -3.96
N GLY A 203 6.95 -12.32 -5.18
CA GLY A 203 7.93 -11.62 -6.01
C GLY A 203 7.50 -10.19 -6.29
N THR A 204 6.26 -10.00 -6.75
CA THR A 204 5.70 -8.68 -7.07
C THR A 204 5.73 -7.74 -5.86
N GLN A 205 5.37 -8.25 -4.68
CA GLN A 205 5.42 -7.52 -3.42
C GLN A 205 6.83 -7.02 -3.11
N ILE A 206 7.87 -7.83 -3.32
CA ILE A 206 9.28 -7.43 -3.11
C ILE A 206 9.66 -6.29 -4.05
N PHE A 207 9.38 -6.42 -5.35
CA PHE A 207 9.77 -5.40 -6.33
C PHE A 207 9.10 -4.04 -6.07
N TYR A 208 7.78 -4.04 -5.77
CA TYR A 208 7.06 -2.80 -5.50
C TYR A 208 7.36 -2.21 -4.11
N SER A 209 7.58 -3.04 -3.07
CA SER A 209 7.88 -2.54 -1.73
C SER A 209 9.26 -1.87 -1.63
N TYR A 210 10.26 -2.40 -2.34
CA TYR A 210 11.61 -1.85 -2.37
C TYR A 210 11.86 -0.91 -3.56
N ALA A 211 10.85 -0.69 -4.42
CA ALA A 211 10.93 0.15 -5.62
C ALA A 211 12.09 -0.23 -6.57
N ILE A 212 12.37 -1.53 -6.68
CA ILE A 212 13.48 -2.09 -7.46
C ILE A 212 13.22 -1.90 -8.96
N CYS A 213 14.27 -1.60 -9.72
CA CYS A 213 14.26 -1.39 -11.18
C CYS A 213 13.48 -0.15 -11.66
N LEU A 214 13.06 0.74 -10.76
CA LEU A 214 12.37 1.97 -11.13
C LEU A 214 13.35 3.15 -11.37
N GLY A 215 14.60 3.03 -10.91
CA GLY A 215 15.61 4.09 -11.01
C GLY A 215 15.66 5.02 -9.79
N TYR A 216 14.82 4.78 -8.78
CA TYR A 216 14.86 5.51 -7.50
C TYR A 216 16.17 5.23 -6.75
N LEU A 217 16.52 3.95 -6.61
CA LEU A 217 17.74 3.53 -5.88
C LEU A 217 19.01 3.97 -6.62
N SER A 218 19.01 3.91 -7.95
CA SER A 218 20.10 4.46 -8.77
C SER A 218 20.27 5.96 -8.52
N SER A 219 19.17 6.70 -8.47
CA SER A 219 19.21 8.15 -8.26
C SER A 219 19.64 8.50 -6.84
N LEU A 220 19.15 7.80 -5.82
CA LEU A 220 19.61 7.98 -4.43
C LEU A 220 21.08 7.62 -4.26
N GLY A 221 21.50 6.48 -4.79
CA GLY A 221 22.89 6.04 -4.78
C GLY A 221 23.83 7.05 -5.45
N SER A 222 23.36 7.76 -6.49
CA SER A 222 24.17 8.77 -7.20
C SER A 222 24.64 9.95 -6.35
N TYR A 223 23.97 10.22 -5.22
CA TYR A 223 24.35 11.25 -4.26
C TYR A 223 25.32 10.75 -3.18
N ASN A 224 25.59 9.44 -3.12
CA ASN A 224 26.58 8.89 -2.20
C ASN A 224 28.00 9.28 -2.61
N GLN A 225 28.86 9.43 -1.61
CA GLN A 225 30.30 9.52 -1.83
C GLN A 225 30.81 8.24 -2.49
N TYR A 226 31.76 8.34 -3.42
CA TYR A 226 32.26 7.18 -4.17
C TYR A 226 32.79 6.05 -3.27
N ASN A 227 33.48 6.41 -2.17
CA ASN A 227 34.03 5.45 -1.20
C ASN A 227 33.06 5.08 -0.07
N ASN A 228 31.79 5.49 -0.15
CA ASN A 228 30.79 5.11 0.85
C ASN A 228 30.47 3.61 0.76
N ASN A 229 30.36 2.94 1.90
CA ASN A 229 30.00 1.53 1.92
C ASN A 229 28.48 1.36 1.74
N CYS A 230 28.02 1.14 0.51
CA CYS A 230 26.61 0.93 0.18
C CYS A 230 26.05 -0.45 0.52
N TYR A 231 26.87 -1.38 1.02
CA TYR A 231 26.44 -2.69 1.51
C TYR A 231 25.96 -2.68 2.97
N ARG A 232 26.26 -1.61 3.70
CA ARG A 232 25.95 -1.43 5.13
C ARG A 232 24.70 -0.58 5.31
#